data_AF-A0A7S0VIW2-F1
#
_entry.id   AF-A0A7S0VIW2-F1
#
_cell.length_a   1.000
_cell.length_b   1.000
_cell.length_c   1.000
_cell.angle_alpha   90.00
_cell.angle_beta   90.00
_cell.angle_gamma   90.00
#
_symmetry.space_group_name_H-M   'P 1'
#
loop_
_entity.id
_entity.type
_entity.pdbx_description
1 polymer ?
#
loop_
_entity_poly.entity_id
_entity_poly.type
_entity_poly.pdbx_seq_one_letter_code
_entity_poly.pdbx_strand_id
1 'polypeptide(L)'
;RDGAFDVASKLLGITIEPVEVDGWNPVVTAYDVKDAETGDHLGLFMVDMYARDSKRGGAWMSSFRDTSNVNGNNIRPIITNNLNLITPAEGEPTLMRFDEVETLFHEFGHGLHGLLTQIRYSTFSGVDGPRDYTEFPAQILEHWAGAPEVLSTYANHYETGEPIPLELIDKMNAAATFNQGFKTTEFIAASLLDLRWHMLTSEEAAEITDAGAFEQQVLEEY
;
A
#
# COMPACT_ATOMS: atom_id res chain seq x y z
N ARG A 1 6.73 -5.91 -7.91
CA ARG A 1 5.31 -6.26 -8.16
C ARG A 1 5.11 -7.77 -8.22
N ASP A 2 5.81 -8.48 -9.11
CA ASP A 2 5.56 -9.92 -9.34
C ASP A 2 5.70 -10.78 -8.07
N GLY A 3 6.62 -10.44 -7.17
CA GLY A 3 6.69 -11.09 -5.84
C GLY A 3 5.44 -10.91 -4.98
N ALA A 4 4.82 -9.73 -5.00
CA ALA A 4 3.57 -9.47 -4.28
C ALA A 4 2.40 -10.25 -4.91
N PHE A 5 2.37 -10.34 -6.24
CA PHE A 5 1.36 -11.13 -6.97
C PHE A 5 1.49 -12.63 -6.67
N ASP A 6 2.71 -13.16 -6.67
CA ASP A 6 2.99 -14.55 -6.31
C ASP A 6 2.53 -14.87 -4.87
N VAL A 7 2.80 -13.98 -3.92
CA VAL A 7 2.31 -14.10 -2.54
C VAL A 7 0.78 -14.15 -2.51
N ALA A 8 0.09 -13.21 -3.16
CA ALA A 8 -1.36 -13.18 -3.17
C ALA A 8 -1.97 -14.41 -3.85
N SER A 9 -1.41 -14.86 -4.98
CA SER A 9 -1.85 -16.08 -5.65
C SER A 9 -1.72 -17.31 -4.75
N LYS A 10 -0.61 -17.45 -4.03
CA LYS A 10 -0.37 -18.59 -3.10
C LYS A 10 -1.26 -18.54 -1.86
N LEU A 11 -1.47 -17.37 -1.29
CA LEU A 11 -2.23 -17.21 -0.04
C LEU A 11 -3.75 -17.23 -0.27
N LEU A 12 -4.21 -16.65 -1.38
CA LEU A 12 -5.61 -16.29 -1.59
C LEU A 12 -6.25 -17.06 -2.76
N GLY A 13 -5.49 -17.88 -3.49
CA GLY A 13 -6.03 -18.71 -4.57
C GLY A 13 -6.55 -17.87 -5.75
N ILE A 14 -5.82 -16.82 -6.13
CA ILE A 14 -6.20 -15.93 -7.24
C ILE A 14 -5.17 -15.96 -8.36
N THR A 15 -5.59 -15.63 -9.59
CA THR A 15 -4.70 -15.30 -10.70
C THR A 15 -4.78 -13.81 -11.01
N ILE A 16 -3.67 -13.24 -11.44
CA ILE A 16 -3.53 -11.82 -11.76
C ILE A 16 -2.87 -11.74 -13.13
N GLU A 17 -3.67 -11.50 -14.16
CA GLU A 17 -3.25 -11.59 -15.56
C GLU A 17 -3.25 -10.22 -16.21
N PRO A 18 -2.21 -9.82 -16.95
CA PRO A 18 -2.19 -8.52 -17.62
C PRO A 18 -3.34 -8.41 -18.63
N VAL A 19 -3.98 -7.25 -18.68
CA VAL A 19 -5.06 -6.94 -19.62
C VAL A 19 -4.89 -5.53 -20.16
N GLU A 20 -5.18 -5.36 -21.45
CA GLU A 20 -5.15 -4.05 -22.10
C GLU A 20 -6.41 -3.26 -21.76
N VAL A 21 -6.24 -2.15 -21.05
CA VAL A 21 -7.30 -1.20 -20.69
C VAL A 21 -6.74 0.21 -20.81
N ASP A 22 -7.49 1.12 -21.41
CA ASP A 22 -7.12 2.53 -21.48
C ASP A 22 -7.06 3.14 -20.05
N GLY A 23 -5.85 3.46 -19.60
CA GLY A 23 -5.61 4.17 -18.35
C GLY A 23 -5.66 5.69 -18.52
N TRP A 24 -5.58 6.42 -17.41
CA TRP A 24 -5.45 7.89 -17.42
C TRP A 24 -4.04 8.36 -17.80
N ASN A 25 -3.06 7.46 -17.84
CA ASN A 25 -1.69 7.72 -18.26
C ASN A 25 -1.11 6.46 -18.94
N PRO A 26 -0.26 6.60 -19.98
CA PRO A 26 0.33 5.46 -20.69
C PRO A 26 1.16 4.50 -19.85
N VAL A 27 1.67 4.94 -18.68
CA VAL A 27 2.45 4.07 -17.79
C VAL A 27 1.59 3.22 -16.85
N VAL A 28 0.27 3.43 -16.84
CA VAL A 28 -0.65 2.65 -16.01
C VAL A 28 -0.78 1.27 -16.62
N THR A 29 -0.56 0.24 -15.80
CA THR A 29 -0.76 -1.16 -16.21
C THR A 29 -2.01 -1.72 -15.55
N ALA A 30 -2.73 -2.60 -16.23
CA ALA A 30 -3.96 -3.19 -15.72
C ALA A 30 -3.89 -4.73 -15.72
N TYR A 31 -4.59 -5.32 -14.77
CA TYR A 31 -4.62 -6.76 -14.52
C TYR A 31 -6.06 -7.22 -14.26
N ASP A 32 -6.47 -8.27 -14.94
CA ASP A 32 -7.67 -9.02 -14.64
C ASP A 32 -7.37 -9.98 -13.48
N VAL A 33 -8.09 -9.82 -12.36
CA VAL A 33 -7.95 -10.66 -11.19
C VAL A 33 -9.07 -11.68 -11.17
N LYS A 34 -8.72 -12.97 -11.09
CA LYS A 34 -9.68 -14.08 -11.14
C LYS A 34 -9.48 -15.05 -9.98
N ASP A 35 -10.56 -15.76 -9.65
CA ASP A 35 -10.48 -16.94 -8.80
C ASP A 35 -9.70 -18.04 -9.55
N ALA A 36 -8.69 -18.63 -8.92
CA ALA A 36 -7.82 -19.59 -9.59
C ALA A 36 -8.49 -20.96 -9.80
N GLU A 37 -9.50 -21.30 -9.01
CA GLU A 37 -10.22 -22.58 -9.13
C GLU A 37 -11.36 -22.47 -10.14
N THR A 38 -12.18 -21.42 -10.04
CA THR A 38 -13.36 -21.27 -10.89
C THR A 38 -13.09 -20.50 -12.18
N GLY A 39 -12.05 -19.67 -12.21
CA GLY A 39 -11.77 -18.73 -13.29
C GLY A 39 -12.68 -17.50 -13.28
N ASP A 40 -13.49 -17.31 -12.24
CA ASP A 40 -14.43 -16.19 -12.15
C ASP A 40 -13.69 -14.87 -12.01
N HIS A 41 -14.15 -13.85 -12.76
CA HIS A 41 -13.65 -12.49 -12.61
C HIS A 41 -13.96 -11.95 -11.20
N LEU A 42 -12.91 -11.51 -10.50
CA LEU A 42 -12.98 -10.92 -9.16
C LEU A 42 -12.86 -9.40 -9.19
N GLY A 43 -12.16 -8.82 -10.16
CA GLY A 43 -12.06 -7.37 -10.33
C GLY A 43 -10.95 -6.95 -11.28
N LEU A 44 -10.92 -5.66 -11.62
CA LEU A 44 -9.85 -5.06 -12.38
C LEU A 44 -8.88 -4.35 -11.43
N PHE A 45 -7.60 -4.66 -11.53
CA PHE A 45 -6.54 -4.04 -10.74
C PHE A 45 -5.63 -3.20 -11.64
N MET A 46 -5.44 -1.93 -11.31
CA MET A 46 -4.59 -1.02 -12.08
C MET A 46 -3.44 -0.49 -11.21
N VAL A 47 -2.26 -0.33 -11.78
CA VAL A 47 -1.06 0.12 -11.05
C VAL A 47 -0.41 1.29 -11.78
N ASP A 48 -0.28 2.41 -11.08
CA ASP A 48 0.41 3.62 -11.52
C ASP A 48 1.63 3.86 -10.63
N MET A 49 2.82 3.44 -11.08
CA MET A 49 4.01 3.34 -10.23
C MET A 49 4.83 4.64 -10.14
N TYR A 50 4.74 5.52 -11.14
CA TYR A 50 5.75 6.57 -11.34
C TYR A 50 5.27 7.96 -10.94
N ALA A 51 6.17 8.72 -10.33
CA ALA A 51 5.99 10.13 -10.01
C ALA A 51 5.94 11.01 -11.27
N ARG A 52 5.18 12.11 -11.20
CA ARG A 52 5.07 13.13 -12.25
C ARG A 52 4.41 14.39 -11.69
N ASP A 53 4.65 15.54 -12.32
CA ASP A 53 4.17 16.86 -11.85
C ASP A 53 2.67 16.92 -11.55
N SER A 54 1.85 16.23 -12.34
CA SER A 54 0.40 16.24 -12.20
C SER A 54 -0.14 15.24 -11.17
N LYS A 55 0.73 14.42 -10.55
CA LYS A 55 0.35 13.35 -9.62
C LYS A 55 0.69 13.78 -8.19
N ARG A 56 -0.26 13.63 -7.27
CA ARG A 56 -0.04 13.84 -5.83
C ARG A 56 1.08 12.92 -5.33
N GLY A 57 1.90 13.41 -4.39
CA GLY A 57 2.93 12.61 -3.72
C GLY A 57 2.39 11.58 -2.72
N GLY A 58 3.25 10.67 -2.28
CA GLY A 58 2.92 9.55 -1.37
C GLY A 58 2.62 8.24 -2.10
N ALA A 59 1.99 7.30 -1.41
CA ALA A 59 1.41 6.11 -2.01
C ALA A 59 -0.04 5.98 -1.51
N TRP A 60 -0.92 5.42 -2.33
CA TRP A 60 -2.30 5.18 -1.95
C TRP A 60 -3.03 4.19 -2.85
N MET A 61 -4.09 3.63 -2.30
CA MET A 61 -5.10 2.84 -2.97
C MET A 61 -6.33 3.70 -3.29
N SER A 62 -7.00 3.43 -4.41
CA SER A 62 -8.31 4.03 -4.72
C SER A 62 -9.20 3.07 -5.48
N SER A 63 -10.51 3.35 -5.47
CA SER A 63 -11.52 2.63 -6.24
C SER A 63 -12.12 3.57 -7.29
N PHE A 64 -12.17 3.14 -8.55
CA PHE A 64 -13.02 3.78 -9.56
C PHE A 64 -14.44 3.24 -9.54
N ARG A 65 -14.60 2.01 -9.08
CA ARG A 65 -15.89 1.35 -8.94
C ARG A 65 -15.82 0.37 -7.79
N ASP A 66 -16.74 0.52 -6.86
CA ASP A 66 -16.87 -0.37 -5.71
C ASP A 66 -17.61 -1.67 -6.05
N THR A 67 -17.44 -2.69 -5.20
CA THR A 67 -18.17 -3.95 -5.33
C THR A 67 -19.59 -3.80 -4.79
N SER A 68 -20.54 -4.50 -5.40
CA SER A 68 -21.94 -4.53 -4.93
C SER A 68 -22.64 -5.78 -5.43
N ASN A 69 -23.63 -6.24 -4.67
CA ASN A 69 -24.51 -7.34 -5.06
C ASN A 69 -25.98 -7.03 -4.73
N VAL A 70 -26.41 -5.79 -4.99
CA VAL A 70 -27.83 -5.41 -4.82
C VAL A 70 -28.67 -6.16 -5.85
N ASN A 71 -29.72 -6.83 -5.37
CA ASN A 71 -30.69 -7.58 -6.20
C ASN A 71 -30.05 -8.68 -7.09
N GLY A 72 -28.90 -9.23 -6.70
CA GLY A 72 -28.20 -10.25 -7.48
C GLY A 72 -27.36 -9.70 -8.63
N ASN A 73 -27.28 -8.37 -8.78
CA ASN A 73 -26.41 -7.72 -9.76
C ASN A 73 -24.99 -7.65 -9.18
N ASN A 74 -24.21 -8.70 -9.41
CA ASN A 74 -22.83 -8.78 -8.92
C ASN A 74 -21.90 -7.85 -9.73
N ILE A 75 -21.61 -6.69 -9.17
CA ILE A 75 -20.69 -5.69 -9.72
C ILE A 75 -19.31 -5.92 -9.11
N ARG A 76 -18.31 -6.20 -9.95
CA ARG A 76 -16.91 -6.34 -9.51
C ARG A 76 -16.16 -5.00 -9.48
N PRO A 77 -15.24 -4.82 -8.52
CA PRO A 77 -14.57 -3.55 -8.31
C PRO A 77 -13.52 -3.24 -9.39
N ILE A 78 -13.19 -1.96 -9.51
CA ILE A 78 -12.04 -1.45 -10.28
C ILE A 78 -11.14 -0.71 -9.32
N ILE A 79 -10.02 -1.33 -8.97
CA ILE A 79 -9.11 -0.89 -7.92
C ILE A 79 -7.80 -0.37 -8.54
N THR A 80 -7.23 0.66 -7.94
CA THR A 80 -5.95 1.23 -8.33
C THR A 80 -4.98 1.29 -7.16
N ASN A 81 -3.71 0.96 -7.39
CA ASN A 81 -2.62 1.35 -6.51
C ASN A 81 -1.72 2.36 -7.19
N ASN A 82 -1.32 3.37 -6.43
CA ASN A 82 -0.55 4.50 -6.90
C ASN A 82 0.70 4.64 -6.03
N LEU A 83 1.86 4.60 -6.67
CA LEU A 83 3.15 4.87 -6.05
C LEU A 83 3.81 6.08 -6.71
N ASN A 84 4.88 6.60 -6.13
CA ASN A 84 5.63 7.73 -6.68
C ASN A 84 7.12 7.38 -6.84
N LEU A 85 7.40 6.25 -7.49
CA LEU A 85 8.76 5.88 -7.83
C LEU A 85 9.35 6.87 -8.84
N ILE A 86 10.67 7.07 -8.74
CA ILE A 86 11.41 7.85 -9.73
C ILE A 86 11.34 7.10 -11.06
N THR A 87 10.95 7.79 -12.12
CA THR A 87 10.99 7.23 -13.47
C THR A 87 12.46 6.94 -13.83
N PRO A 88 12.80 5.70 -14.21
CA PRO A 88 14.17 5.38 -14.61
C PRO A 88 14.53 6.15 -15.90
N ALA A 89 15.83 6.35 -16.12
CA ALA A 89 16.31 6.87 -17.40
C ALA A 89 15.95 5.90 -18.54
N GLU A 90 15.88 6.40 -19.77
CA GLU A 90 15.57 5.57 -20.93
C GLU A 90 16.56 4.40 -21.06
N GLY A 91 16.02 3.17 -21.09
CA GLY A 91 16.82 1.94 -21.17
C GLY A 91 17.30 1.39 -19.84
N GLU A 92 17.14 2.13 -18.73
CA GLU A 92 17.51 1.68 -17.38
C GLU A 92 16.33 0.99 -16.67
N PRO A 93 16.58 0.02 -15.78
CA PRO A 93 15.53 -0.62 -15.01
C PRO A 93 15.04 0.27 -13.86
N THR A 94 13.80 0.03 -13.42
CA THR A 94 13.31 0.57 -12.16
C THR A 94 13.91 -0.23 -11.01
N LEU A 95 14.89 0.34 -10.32
CA LEU A 95 15.43 -0.22 -9.07
C LEU A 95 14.70 0.39 -7.88
N MET A 96 14.18 -0.47 -7.01
CA MET A 96 13.45 -0.07 -5.81
C MET A 96 14.31 -0.27 -4.57
N ARG A 97 14.27 0.71 -3.66
CA ARG A 97 14.73 0.53 -2.28
C ARG A 97 13.77 -0.41 -1.54
N PHE A 98 14.24 -0.99 -0.44
CA PHE A 98 13.42 -1.95 0.29
C PHE A 98 12.15 -1.33 0.89
N ASP A 99 12.21 -0.09 1.38
CA ASP A 99 11.05 0.67 1.88
C ASP A 99 10.02 0.97 0.77
N GLU A 100 10.46 1.22 -0.46
CA GLU A 100 9.59 1.33 -1.63
C GLU A 100 8.91 0.00 -1.98
N VAL A 101 9.60 -1.13 -1.74
CA VAL A 101 9.01 -2.48 -1.90
C VAL A 101 7.99 -2.76 -0.79
N GLU A 102 8.30 -2.45 0.47
CA GLU A 102 7.34 -2.54 1.58
C GLU A 102 6.09 -1.70 1.27
N THR A 103 6.26 -0.47 0.79
CA THR A 103 5.16 0.40 0.34
C THR A 103 4.33 -0.25 -0.78
N LEU A 104 4.96 -0.92 -1.74
CA LEU A 104 4.24 -1.64 -2.78
C LEU A 104 3.38 -2.78 -2.21
N PHE A 105 3.91 -3.55 -1.26
CA PHE A 105 3.16 -4.61 -0.58
C PHE A 105 2.02 -4.03 0.27
N HIS A 106 2.26 -2.95 1.00
CA HIS A 106 1.25 -2.23 1.78
C HIS A 106 0.06 -1.83 0.89
N GLU A 107 0.34 -1.09 -0.18
CA GLU A 107 -0.70 -0.62 -1.11
C GLU A 107 -1.44 -1.79 -1.76
N PHE A 108 -0.71 -2.84 -2.13
CA PHE A 108 -1.33 -4.03 -2.70
C PHE A 108 -2.21 -4.77 -1.69
N GLY A 109 -1.91 -4.71 -0.39
CA GLY A 109 -2.80 -5.23 0.66
C GLY A 109 -4.14 -4.49 0.71
N HIS A 110 -4.13 -3.15 0.61
CA HIS A 110 -5.38 -2.38 0.40
C HIS A 110 -6.06 -2.77 -0.91
N GLY A 111 -5.27 -2.98 -1.97
CA GLY A 111 -5.73 -3.43 -3.28
C GLY A 111 -6.52 -4.74 -3.19
N LEU A 112 -5.93 -5.75 -2.54
CA LEU A 112 -6.53 -7.06 -2.30
C LEU A 112 -7.78 -6.97 -1.42
N HIS A 113 -7.75 -6.15 -0.37
CA HIS A 113 -8.92 -5.91 0.48
C HIS A 113 -10.10 -5.39 -0.36
N GLY A 114 -9.85 -4.42 -1.25
CA GLY A 114 -10.83 -3.94 -2.22
C GLY A 114 -11.31 -5.01 -3.20
N LEU A 115 -10.38 -5.68 -3.88
CA LEU A 115 -10.65 -6.66 -4.94
C LEU A 115 -11.47 -7.86 -4.45
N LEU A 116 -11.16 -8.35 -3.25
CA LEU A 116 -11.72 -9.59 -2.73
C LEU A 116 -12.96 -9.40 -1.84
N THR A 117 -13.35 -8.15 -1.58
CA THR A 117 -14.58 -7.86 -0.83
C THR A 117 -15.80 -8.37 -1.60
N GLN A 118 -16.65 -9.12 -0.90
CA GLN A 118 -17.95 -9.56 -1.39
C GLN A 118 -19.03 -8.99 -0.48
N ILE A 119 -19.76 -7.99 -0.98
CA ILE A 119 -20.73 -7.27 -0.16
C ILE A 119 -21.98 -6.93 -0.97
N ARG A 120 -23.12 -6.79 -0.27
CA ARG A 120 -24.39 -6.42 -0.90
C ARG A 120 -24.42 -4.94 -1.26
N TYR A 121 -24.12 -4.06 -0.31
CA TYR A 121 -24.24 -2.60 -0.47
C TYR A 121 -22.85 -1.98 -0.61
N SER A 122 -22.66 -1.14 -1.64
CA SER A 122 -21.35 -0.56 -1.95
C SER A 122 -20.80 0.34 -0.85
N THR A 123 -21.66 0.92 0.00
CA THR A 123 -21.26 1.74 1.16
C THR A 123 -20.38 0.98 2.19
N PHE A 124 -20.27 -0.34 2.09
CA PHE A 124 -19.42 -1.18 2.94
C PHE A 124 -18.39 -1.95 2.12
N SER A 125 -18.04 -1.46 0.93
CA SER A 125 -17.12 -2.11 0.00
C SER A 125 -15.66 -1.79 0.32
N GLY A 126 -14.79 -2.78 0.17
CA GLY A 126 -13.35 -2.61 0.22
C GLY A 126 -12.88 -2.06 1.56
N VAL A 127 -12.19 -0.93 1.51
CA VAL A 127 -11.55 -0.30 2.67
C VAL A 127 -12.46 0.65 3.45
N ASP A 128 -13.75 0.72 3.11
CA ASP A 128 -14.77 1.49 3.82
C ASP A 128 -15.09 0.83 5.19
N GLY A 129 -14.22 1.11 6.16
CA GLY A 129 -14.32 0.64 7.54
C GLY A 129 -13.75 1.65 8.54
N PRO A 130 -13.73 1.32 9.84
CA PRO A 130 -13.06 2.13 10.85
C PRO A 130 -11.59 2.38 10.45
N ARG A 131 -11.15 3.64 10.55
CA ARG A 131 -9.80 4.05 10.13
C ARG A 131 -8.69 3.32 10.87
N ASP A 132 -8.95 2.87 12.09
CA ASP A 132 -8.06 2.08 12.93
C ASP A 132 -7.99 0.60 12.54
N TYR A 133 -8.82 0.15 11.61
CA TYR A 133 -8.76 -1.21 11.04
C TYR A 133 -8.33 -1.22 9.57
N THR A 134 -8.60 -0.15 8.81
CA THR A 134 -8.31 -0.09 7.37
C THR A 134 -6.85 -0.45 7.05
N GLU A 135 -5.90 -0.05 7.87
CA GLU A 135 -4.47 -0.33 7.67
C GLU A 135 -4.06 -1.77 7.98
N PHE A 136 -4.84 -2.51 8.78
CA PHE A 136 -4.43 -3.83 9.25
C PHE A 136 -4.17 -4.84 8.11
N PRO A 137 -5.04 -4.98 7.09
CA PRO A 137 -4.76 -5.90 5.97
C PRO A 137 -3.53 -5.51 5.16
N ALA A 138 -3.27 -4.21 4.99
CA ALA A 138 -2.09 -3.69 4.30
C ALA A 138 -0.81 -4.00 5.09
N GLN A 139 -0.80 -3.70 6.39
CA GLN A 139 0.32 -3.95 7.28
C GLN A 139 0.62 -5.43 7.47
N ILE A 140 -0.38 -6.30 7.43
CA ILE A 140 -0.12 -7.75 7.35
C ILE A 140 0.73 -8.03 6.13
N LEU A 141 0.31 -7.60 4.93
CA LEU A 141 0.99 -8.01 3.70
C LEU A 141 2.46 -7.53 3.63
N GLU A 142 2.80 -6.42 4.28
CA GLU A 142 4.19 -5.94 4.41
C GLU A 142 5.16 -6.99 4.96
N HIS A 143 4.74 -7.84 5.91
CA HIS A 143 5.62 -8.86 6.50
C HIS A 143 6.17 -9.85 5.45
N TRP A 144 5.46 -10.03 4.32
CA TRP A 144 5.88 -10.92 3.24
C TRP A 144 6.91 -10.27 2.34
N ALA A 145 7.01 -8.94 2.30
CA ALA A 145 8.03 -8.24 1.52
C ALA A 145 9.44 -8.66 1.97
N GLY A 146 9.67 -8.79 3.28
CA GLY A 146 10.97 -9.17 3.86
C GLY A 146 11.17 -10.65 4.12
N ALA A 147 10.16 -11.51 3.90
CA ALA A 147 10.28 -12.94 4.18
C ALA A 147 11.35 -13.58 3.25
N PRO A 148 12.34 -14.34 3.77
CA PRO A 148 13.44 -14.87 2.96
C PRO A 148 12.98 -15.67 1.74
N GLU A 149 11.94 -16.49 1.89
CA GLU A 149 11.38 -17.30 0.81
C GLU A 149 10.75 -16.44 -0.28
N VAL A 150 10.12 -15.30 0.09
CA VAL A 150 9.50 -14.37 -0.84
C VAL A 150 10.55 -13.47 -1.50
N LEU A 151 11.50 -12.93 -0.73
CA LEU A 151 12.62 -12.13 -1.26
C LEU A 151 13.33 -12.86 -2.39
N SER A 152 13.59 -14.15 -2.21
CA SER A 152 14.27 -14.96 -3.24
C SER A 152 13.52 -15.06 -4.57
N THR A 153 12.21 -14.77 -4.61
CA THR A 153 11.41 -14.83 -5.85
C THR A 153 11.51 -13.57 -6.69
N TYR A 154 11.80 -12.42 -6.08
CA TYR A 154 11.75 -11.12 -6.77
C TYR A 154 13.03 -10.28 -6.64
N ALA A 155 13.83 -10.47 -5.59
CA ALA A 155 15.06 -9.71 -5.36
C ALA A 155 16.23 -10.34 -6.13
N ASN A 156 16.21 -10.18 -7.44
CA ASN A 156 17.27 -10.65 -8.34
C ASN A 156 18.11 -9.47 -8.84
N HIS A 157 19.42 -9.67 -8.98
CA HIS A 157 20.30 -8.65 -9.56
C HIS A 157 19.92 -8.38 -11.02
N TYR A 158 19.70 -7.11 -11.36
CA TYR A 158 19.10 -6.75 -12.64
C TYR A 158 19.94 -7.14 -13.87
N GLU A 159 21.27 -7.20 -13.75
CA GLU A 159 22.15 -7.59 -14.86
C GLU A 159 22.42 -9.10 -14.93
N THR A 160 22.54 -9.77 -13.78
CA THR A 160 23.02 -11.16 -13.72
C THR A 160 21.88 -12.16 -13.51
N GLY A 161 20.73 -11.68 -13.03
CA GLY A 161 19.60 -12.52 -12.64
C GLY A 161 19.84 -13.33 -11.36
N GLU A 162 21.00 -13.17 -10.70
CA GLU A 162 21.29 -13.91 -9.48
C GLU A 162 20.41 -13.42 -8.32
N PRO A 163 19.81 -14.34 -7.53
CA PRO A 163 19.00 -13.96 -6.39
C PRO A 163 19.84 -13.31 -5.30
N ILE A 164 19.20 -12.48 -4.48
CA ILE A 164 19.82 -11.85 -3.32
C ILE A 164 20.52 -12.90 -2.44
N PRO A 165 21.82 -12.71 -2.12
CA PRO A 165 22.53 -13.62 -1.23
C PRO A 165 21.88 -13.69 0.15
N LEU A 166 21.79 -14.90 0.72
CA LEU A 166 21.25 -15.13 2.08
C LEU A 166 21.96 -14.26 3.13
N GLU A 167 23.27 -14.04 2.98
CA GLU A 167 24.03 -13.18 3.91
C GLU A 167 23.49 -11.74 3.95
N LEU A 168 23.02 -11.20 2.83
CA LEU A 168 22.41 -9.86 2.80
C LEU A 168 21.03 -9.86 3.43
N ILE A 169 20.25 -10.92 3.25
CA ILE A 169 18.95 -11.10 3.91
C ILE A 169 19.14 -11.16 5.43
N ASP A 170 20.12 -11.93 5.91
CA ASP A 170 20.44 -12.05 7.34
C ASP A 170 20.83 -10.69 7.93
N LYS A 171 21.65 -9.90 7.22
CA LYS A 171 22.02 -8.54 7.63
C LYS A 171 20.82 -7.60 7.67
N MET A 172 19.92 -7.68 6.69
CA MET A 172 18.70 -6.88 6.65
C MET A 172 17.78 -7.21 7.83
N ASN A 173 17.59 -8.50 8.12
CA ASN A 173 16.82 -8.99 9.26
C ASN A 173 17.43 -8.55 10.60
N ALA A 174 18.75 -8.68 10.75
CA ALA A 174 19.45 -8.21 11.95
C ALA A 174 19.32 -6.70 12.16
N ALA A 175 19.17 -5.92 11.07
CA ALA A 175 18.97 -4.48 11.10
C ALA A 175 17.48 -4.06 11.21
N ALA A 176 16.52 -4.98 11.23
CA ALA A 176 15.09 -4.63 11.20
C ALA A 176 14.64 -3.74 12.38
N THR A 177 15.29 -3.85 13.53
CA THR A 177 15.03 -3.02 14.72
C THR A 177 15.86 -1.74 14.77
N PHE A 178 16.75 -1.53 13.81
CA PHE A 178 17.56 -0.32 13.73
C PHE A 178 16.65 0.91 13.58
N ASN A 179 16.92 1.93 14.40
CA ASN A 179 16.17 3.19 14.44
C ASN A 179 14.68 3.09 14.83
N GLN A 180 14.18 1.92 15.25
CA GLN A 180 12.77 1.78 15.67
C GLN A 180 12.42 2.68 16.86
N GLY A 181 13.37 2.91 17.77
CA GLY A 181 13.17 3.87 18.86
C GLY A 181 12.80 5.27 18.36
N PHE A 182 13.47 5.76 17.31
CA PHE A 182 13.14 7.05 16.70
C PHE A 182 11.81 6.98 15.94
N LYS A 183 11.64 6.01 15.04
CA LYS A 183 10.42 5.84 14.22
C LYS A 183 9.15 5.73 15.08
N THR A 184 9.18 4.92 16.13
CA THR A 184 8.04 4.76 17.05
C THR A 184 7.80 6.04 17.84
N THR A 185 8.86 6.73 18.29
CA THR A 185 8.71 7.97 19.05
C THR A 185 8.16 9.11 18.19
N GLU A 186 8.64 9.29 16.95
CA GLU A 186 8.10 10.32 16.05
C GLU A 186 6.62 10.05 15.73
N PHE A 187 6.26 8.78 15.51
CA PHE A 187 4.89 8.37 15.23
C PHE A 187 3.95 8.64 16.41
N ILE A 188 4.39 8.29 17.62
CA ILE A 188 3.64 8.57 18.85
C ILE A 188 3.52 10.09 19.06
N ALA A 189 4.60 10.84 18.87
CA ALA A 189 4.59 12.30 18.99
C ALA A 189 3.57 12.92 18.03
N ALA A 190 3.59 12.55 16.75
CA ALA A 190 2.61 13.03 15.77
C ALA A 190 1.16 12.64 16.15
N SER A 191 0.94 11.42 16.62
CA SER A 191 -0.38 10.95 17.06
C SER A 191 -0.88 11.71 18.29
N LEU A 192 0.00 12.02 19.25
CA LEU A 192 -0.34 12.79 20.44
C LEU A 192 -0.67 14.25 20.09
N LEU A 193 0.09 14.86 19.17
CA LEU A 193 -0.20 16.20 18.66
C LEU A 193 -1.56 16.25 17.99
N ASP A 194 -1.87 15.28 17.11
CA ASP A 194 -3.18 15.18 16.45
C ASP A 194 -4.31 15.08 17.49
N LEU A 195 -4.20 14.17 18.45
CA LEU A 195 -5.20 14.03 19.52
C LEU A 195 -5.35 15.34 20.32
N ARG A 196 -4.25 16.00 20.67
CA ARG A 196 -4.28 17.23 21.45
C ARG A 196 -4.96 18.37 20.70
N TRP A 197 -4.67 18.55 19.42
CA TRP A 197 -5.39 19.51 18.58
C TRP A 197 -6.90 19.26 18.55
N HIS A 198 -7.33 18.00 18.48
CA HIS A 198 -8.74 17.62 18.41
C HIS A 198 -9.45 17.55 19.77
N MET A 199 -8.73 17.70 20.88
CA MET A 199 -9.30 17.73 22.23
C MET A 199 -9.60 19.15 22.73
N LEU A 200 -9.14 20.18 22.03
CA LEU A 200 -9.39 21.57 22.38
C LEU A 200 -10.86 21.94 22.19
N THR A 201 -11.38 22.75 23.10
CA THR A 201 -12.60 23.52 22.89
C THR A 201 -12.38 24.61 21.84
N SER A 202 -13.47 25.16 21.30
CA SER A 202 -13.38 26.26 20.34
C SER A 202 -12.74 27.51 20.95
N GLU A 203 -12.97 27.77 22.24
CA GLU A 203 -12.33 28.86 22.97
C GLU A 203 -10.82 28.64 23.12
N GLU A 204 -10.37 27.46 23.56
CA GLU A 204 -8.95 27.15 23.71
C GLU A 204 -8.21 27.21 22.36
N ALA A 205 -8.81 26.68 21.30
CA ALA A 205 -8.23 26.74 19.96
C ALA A 205 -8.11 28.18 19.43
N ALA A 206 -9.04 29.07 19.79
CA ALA A 206 -9.00 30.48 19.39
C ALA A 206 -7.91 31.29 20.10
N GLU A 207 -7.44 30.83 21.26
CA GLU A 207 -6.34 31.45 22.01
C GLU A 207 -4.95 31.05 21.46
N ILE A 208 -4.86 29.95 20.71
CA ILE A 208 -3.60 29.49 20.11
C ILE A 208 -3.29 30.32 18.86
N THR A 209 -2.35 31.25 19.00
CA THR A 209 -1.86 32.09 17.88
C THR A 209 -0.58 31.58 17.23
N ASP A 210 0.08 30.59 17.82
CA ASP A 210 1.31 29.97 17.32
C ASP A 210 1.23 28.45 17.49
N ALA A 211 1.04 27.75 16.36
CA ALA A 211 0.93 26.30 16.33
C ALA A 211 2.23 25.60 16.75
N GLY A 212 3.40 26.13 16.36
CA GLY A 212 4.68 25.51 16.69
C GLY A 212 5.01 25.59 18.17
N ALA A 213 4.70 26.73 18.81
CA ALA A 213 4.86 26.90 20.25
C ALA A 213 3.92 25.96 21.03
N PHE A 214 2.67 25.83 20.59
CA PHE A 214 1.71 24.90 21.17
C PHE A 214 2.17 23.44 21.06
N GLU A 215 2.58 23.00 19.87
CA GLU A 215 3.06 21.64 19.64
C GLU A 215 4.31 21.33 20.49
N GLN A 216 5.24 22.27 20.60
CA GLN A 216 6.40 22.12 21.46
C GLN A 216 5.98 21.94 22.93
N GLN A 217 5.09 22.79 23.43
CA GLN A 217 4.57 22.70 24.80
C GLN A 217 3.91 21.35 25.07
N VAL A 218 3.09 20.86 24.13
CA VAL A 218 2.44 19.55 24.25
C VAL A 218 3.46 18.41 24.34
N LEU A 219 4.51 18.45 23.51
CA LEU A 219 5.55 17.43 23.51
C LEU A 219 6.41 17.46 24.79
N GLU A 220 6.57 18.61 25.45
CA GLU A 220 7.28 18.75 26.73
C GLU A 220 6.54 18.10 27.92
N GLU A 221 5.26 17.73 27.77
CA GLU A 221 4.49 17.02 28.80
C GLU A 221 4.85 15.52 28.94
N TYR A 222 5.62 14.97 28.00
CA TYR A 222 5.93 13.53 27.87
C TYR A 222 7.43 13.24 27.98
#